data_AF-R0JKQ2-F1
#
_entry.id   AF-R0JKQ2-F1
#
_cell.length_a   1.000
_cell.length_b   1.000
_cell.length_c   1.000
_cell.angle_alpha   90.00
_cell.angle_beta   90.00
_cell.angle_gamma   90.00
#
_symmetry.space_group_name_H-M   'P 1'
#
loop_
_entity.id
_entity.type
_entity.pdbx_description
1 polymer ?
#
loop_
_entity_poly.entity_id
_entity_poly.type
_entity_poly.pdbx_seq_one_letter_code
_entity_poly.pdbx_strand_id
1 'polypeptide(L)'
;MQKEIEDLRARLAVLEAKDQQLRREIEEQDRLIQSQDCELTALLGCVSLRELQEISKAVDDTLASSYQIPFSLDLPGTIKSLQEKEQSFSTSIKETTAKVCTSQKLCSTLRRKVSDIETQLPALLEAKMLAVSGSNFGTAKDLTEEIRSLTSEKEGLEGLLNELQVLSARNIRKLERIKDDYNRLKQELEQGETAFGFCITPLFSLVLLQLTELQQDKFEATQMREFGVILEVYATSTNHTSLDSSSATTSSEV
;
A
#
# COMPACT_ATOMS: atom_id res chain seq x y z
N MET A 1 -34.39 58.86 15.01
CA MET A 1 -34.28 59.58 16.31
C MET A 1 -35.04 58.83 17.41
N GLN A 2 -36.23 59.23 17.93
CA GLN A 2 -36.83 58.57 19.12
C GLN A 2 -36.88 57.02 19.07
N LYS A 3 -37.50 56.46 18.02
CA LYS A 3 -37.65 55.00 17.83
C LYS A 3 -36.32 54.23 17.72
N GLU A 4 -35.30 54.90 17.23
CA GLU A 4 -33.94 54.36 17.03
C GLU A 4 -33.15 54.38 18.34
N ILE A 5 -33.39 55.38 19.21
CA ILE A 5 -32.87 55.41 20.59
C ILE A 5 -33.53 54.29 21.41
N GLU A 6 -34.83 54.04 21.24
CA GLU A 6 -35.53 52.90 21.88
C GLU A 6 -34.96 51.54 21.42
N ASP A 7 -34.74 51.36 20.12
CA ASP A 7 -34.15 50.13 19.55
C ASP A 7 -32.73 49.88 20.08
N LEU A 8 -31.90 50.93 20.10
CA LEU A 8 -30.54 50.87 20.66
C LEU A 8 -30.54 50.55 22.16
N ARG A 9 -31.49 51.08 22.95
CA ARG A 9 -31.65 50.73 24.37
C ARG A 9 -32.06 49.27 24.58
N ALA A 10 -33.01 48.76 23.79
CA ALA A 10 -33.42 47.37 23.86
C ALA A 10 -32.25 46.43 23.49
N ARG A 11 -31.47 46.80 22.46
CA ARG A 11 -30.29 46.06 22.02
C ARG A 11 -29.15 46.11 23.05
N LEU A 12 -28.97 47.23 23.74
CA LEU A 12 -28.02 47.37 24.84
C LEU A 12 -28.37 46.43 26.00
N ALA A 13 -29.63 46.42 26.46
CA ALA A 13 -30.07 45.54 27.54
C ALA A 13 -29.88 44.04 27.23
N VAL A 14 -30.09 43.63 25.97
CA VAL A 14 -29.81 42.24 25.51
C VAL A 14 -28.31 41.92 25.52
N LEU A 15 -27.45 42.90 25.20
CA LEU A 15 -26.00 42.73 25.25
C LEU A 15 -25.47 42.69 26.70
N GLU A 16 -25.99 43.54 27.59
CA GLU A 16 -25.67 43.54 29.02
C GLU A 16 -26.05 42.21 29.68
N ALA A 17 -27.24 41.67 29.36
CA ALA A 17 -27.66 40.35 29.83
C ALA A 17 -26.75 39.22 29.33
N LYS A 18 -26.23 39.32 28.09
CA LYS A 18 -25.24 38.36 27.55
C LYS A 18 -23.87 38.50 28.20
N ASP A 19 -23.39 39.71 28.47
CA ASP A 19 -22.13 39.94 29.19
C ASP A 19 -22.19 39.33 30.60
N GLN A 20 -23.30 39.54 31.33
CA GLN A 20 -23.53 38.92 32.65
C GLN A 20 -23.70 37.39 32.61
N GLN A 21 -24.13 36.82 31.49
CA GLN A 21 -24.15 35.36 31.30
C GLN A 21 -22.74 34.83 31.04
N LEU A 22 -22.00 35.44 30.12
CA LEU A 22 -20.64 35.02 29.75
C LEU A 22 -19.68 35.14 30.93
N ARG A 23 -19.78 36.18 31.77
CA ARG A 23 -18.97 36.30 33.00
C ARG A 23 -19.15 35.11 33.94
N ARG A 24 -20.39 34.66 34.16
CA ARG A 24 -20.69 33.50 35.02
C ARG A 24 -20.22 32.19 34.39
N GLU A 25 -20.27 32.07 33.07
CA GLU A 25 -19.78 30.89 32.35
C GLU A 25 -18.23 30.81 32.38
N ILE A 26 -17.54 31.95 32.29
CA ILE A 26 -16.08 32.04 32.48
C ILE A 26 -15.71 31.71 33.93
N GLU A 27 -16.38 32.29 34.93
CA GLU A 27 -16.12 32.01 36.35
C GLU A 27 -16.32 30.53 36.72
N GLU A 28 -17.25 29.83 36.06
CA GLU A 28 -17.46 28.38 36.24
C GLU A 28 -16.37 27.55 35.54
N GLN A 29 -15.93 27.96 34.34
CA GLN A 29 -14.80 27.30 33.66
C GLN A 29 -13.48 27.50 34.42
N ASP A 30 -13.22 28.68 34.96
CA ASP A 30 -12.04 28.97 35.80
C ASP A 30 -12.03 28.11 37.07
N ARG A 31 -13.20 27.89 37.70
CA ARG A 31 -13.34 26.96 38.83
C ARG A 31 -13.02 25.52 38.44
N LEU A 32 -13.51 25.06 37.29
CA LEU A 32 -13.27 23.71 36.79
C LEU A 32 -11.78 23.47 36.50
N ILE A 33 -11.13 24.42 35.81
CA ILE A 33 -9.69 24.37 35.51
C ILE A 33 -8.87 24.30 36.80
N GLN A 34 -9.17 25.17 37.78
CA GLN A 34 -8.47 25.16 39.07
C GLN A 34 -8.65 23.82 39.82
N SER A 35 -9.82 23.19 39.75
CA SER A 35 -10.01 21.86 40.36
C SER A 35 -9.17 20.77 39.67
N GLN A 36 -9.10 20.77 38.34
CA GLN A 36 -8.32 19.80 37.57
C GLN A 36 -6.81 19.99 37.76
N ASP A 37 -6.31 21.22 37.80
CA ASP A 37 -4.88 21.50 38.05
C ASP A 37 -4.45 21.04 39.46
N CYS A 38 -5.34 21.13 40.45
CA CYS A 38 -5.10 20.57 41.79
C CYS A 38 -5.02 19.04 41.78
N GLU A 39 -5.93 18.36 41.08
CA GLU A 39 -5.93 16.89 40.94
C GLU A 39 -4.70 16.39 40.16
N LEU A 40 -4.33 17.05 39.06
CA LEU A 40 -3.19 16.67 38.23
C LEU A 40 -1.85 16.85 38.97
N THR A 41 -1.73 17.92 39.76
CA THR A 41 -0.54 18.20 40.58
C THR A 41 -0.40 17.19 41.72
N ALA A 42 -1.52 16.73 42.31
CA ALA A 42 -1.50 15.65 43.29
C ALA A 42 -1.02 14.33 42.66
N LEU A 43 -1.58 13.96 41.50
CA LEU A 43 -1.20 12.76 40.74
C LEU A 43 0.29 12.72 40.37
N LEU A 44 0.84 13.85 39.92
CA LEU A 44 2.28 13.99 39.62
C LEU A 44 3.19 13.95 40.87
N GLY A 45 2.65 14.25 42.05
CA GLY A 45 3.35 14.09 43.33
C GLY A 45 3.40 12.64 43.83
N CYS A 46 2.46 11.79 43.41
CA CYS A 46 2.35 10.40 43.85
C CYS A 46 3.23 9.40 43.07
N VAL A 47 3.68 9.73 41.86
CA VAL A 47 4.49 8.80 41.03
C VAL A 47 5.94 8.78 41.51
N SER A 48 6.37 7.67 42.10
CA SER A 48 7.73 7.52 42.61
C SER A 48 8.75 7.27 41.48
N LEU A 49 10.00 7.68 41.72
CA LEU A 49 11.12 7.43 40.80
C LEU A 49 11.31 5.94 40.48
N ARG A 50 10.96 5.04 41.41
CA ARG A 50 11.00 3.59 41.22
C ARG A 50 9.96 3.13 40.21
N GLU A 51 8.71 3.59 40.33
CA GLU A 51 7.65 3.23 39.39
C GLU A 51 7.97 3.71 37.98
N LEU A 52 8.57 4.90 37.85
CA LEU A 52 9.05 5.44 36.57
C LEU A 52 10.21 4.61 35.98
N GLN A 53 11.16 4.15 36.81
CA GLN A 53 12.19 3.20 36.39
C GLN A 53 11.60 1.84 35.97
N GLU A 54 10.54 1.38 36.64
CA GLU A 54 9.78 0.20 36.23
C GLU A 54 8.96 0.45 34.94
N ILE A 55 8.53 1.68 34.62
CA ILE A 55 7.98 2.02 33.29
C ILE A 55 9.10 1.83 32.26
N SER A 56 10.24 2.51 32.44
CA SER A 56 11.37 2.47 31.51
C SER A 56 11.78 1.03 31.25
N LYS A 57 11.98 0.24 32.32
CA LYS A 57 12.36 -1.16 32.19
C LYS A 57 11.31 -2.01 31.48
N ALA A 58 10.01 -1.86 31.81
CA ALA A 58 8.97 -2.62 31.12
C ALA A 58 8.86 -2.24 29.63
N VAL A 59 9.09 -0.97 29.29
CA VAL A 59 9.19 -0.49 27.90
C VAL A 59 10.44 -1.06 27.22
N ASP A 60 11.60 -1.04 27.87
CA ASP A 60 12.85 -1.62 27.36
C ASP A 60 12.76 -3.14 27.15
N ASP A 61 12.12 -3.86 28.09
CA ASP A 61 11.86 -5.31 28.00
C ASP A 61 10.84 -5.62 26.87
N THR A 62 9.82 -4.77 26.68
CA THR A 62 8.86 -4.86 25.57
C THR A 62 9.54 -4.57 24.22
N LEU A 63 10.46 -3.60 24.18
CA LEU A 63 11.28 -3.29 23.01
C LEU A 63 12.23 -4.46 22.67
N ALA A 64 12.88 -5.05 23.68
CA ALA A 64 13.72 -6.23 23.54
C ALA A 64 12.93 -7.46 23.05
N SER A 65 11.69 -7.64 23.52
CA SER A 65 10.74 -8.63 23.01
C SER A 65 10.38 -8.38 21.53
N SER A 66 10.11 -7.13 21.16
CA SER A 66 9.86 -6.71 19.77
C SER A 66 11.02 -7.05 18.83
N TYR A 67 12.27 -6.96 19.28
CA TYR A 67 13.45 -7.35 18.50
C TYR A 67 13.67 -8.88 18.40
N GLN A 68 12.99 -9.70 19.20
CA GLN A 68 13.03 -11.17 19.07
C GLN A 68 12.04 -11.73 18.04
N ILE A 69 11.02 -10.95 17.67
CA ILE A 69 10.17 -11.28 16.53
C ILE A 69 11.02 -11.17 15.25
N PRO A 70 11.12 -12.20 14.38
CA PRO A 70 11.96 -12.17 13.18
C PRO A 70 11.41 -11.22 12.09
N PHE A 71 11.46 -9.92 12.33
CA PHE A 71 11.10 -8.89 11.36
C PHE A 71 12.22 -8.69 10.35
N SER A 72 12.18 -9.44 9.25
CA SER A 72 12.74 -8.92 8.01
C SER A 72 11.80 -7.82 7.49
N LEU A 73 12.23 -6.55 7.51
CA LEU A 73 11.59 -5.48 6.70
C LEU A 73 11.63 -5.80 5.19
N ASP A 74 12.43 -6.79 4.83
CA ASP A 74 12.57 -7.34 3.51
C ASP A 74 11.30 -8.08 3.07
N LEU A 75 10.85 -7.77 1.86
CA LEU A 75 9.72 -8.42 1.21
C LEU A 75 9.92 -9.96 1.20
N PRO A 76 8.92 -10.78 1.55
CA PRO A 76 9.05 -12.23 1.64
C PRO A 76 9.73 -12.84 0.41
N GLY A 77 10.64 -13.80 0.62
CA GLY A 77 11.44 -14.39 -0.46
C GLY A 77 10.61 -15.00 -1.60
N THR A 78 9.40 -15.46 -1.28
CA THR A 78 8.38 -15.84 -2.27
C THR A 78 8.05 -14.68 -3.21
N ILE A 79 7.62 -13.53 -2.68
CA ILE A 79 7.24 -12.35 -3.47
C ILE A 79 8.45 -11.82 -4.27
N LYS A 80 9.66 -11.79 -3.69
CA LYS A 80 10.89 -11.44 -4.44
C LYS A 80 11.10 -12.36 -5.64
N SER A 81 10.96 -13.69 -5.48
CA SER A 81 11.07 -14.64 -6.59
C SER A 81 9.97 -14.49 -7.65
N LEU A 82 8.77 -14.04 -7.26
CA LEU A 82 7.69 -13.71 -8.20
C LEU A 82 8.03 -12.44 -9.02
N GLN A 83 8.62 -11.42 -8.39
CA GLN A 83 9.09 -10.20 -9.08
C GLN A 83 10.23 -10.49 -10.07
N GLU A 84 11.20 -11.34 -9.72
CA GLU A 84 12.25 -11.79 -10.64
C GLU A 84 11.67 -12.53 -11.86
N LYS A 85 10.71 -13.42 -11.61
CA LYS A 85 9.97 -14.14 -12.65
C LYS A 85 9.12 -13.21 -13.52
N GLU A 86 8.59 -12.12 -12.96
CA GLU A 86 7.89 -11.07 -13.70
C GLU A 86 8.84 -10.37 -14.68
N GLN A 87 10.04 -9.98 -14.24
CA GLN A 87 11.05 -9.36 -15.12
C GLN A 87 11.50 -10.32 -16.23
N SER A 88 11.65 -11.60 -15.92
CA SER A 88 11.94 -12.65 -16.91
C SER A 88 10.85 -12.75 -17.98
N PHE A 89 9.58 -12.81 -17.58
CA PHE A 89 8.46 -12.79 -18.53
C PHE A 89 8.37 -11.48 -19.32
N SER A 90 8.55 -10.32 -18.70
CA SER A 90 8.59 -9.01 -19.39
C SER A 90 9.63 -8.99 -20.51
N THR A 91 10.82 -9.55 -20.25
CA THR A 91 11.90 -9.68 -21.23
C THR A 91 11.53 -10.67 -22.34
N SER A 92 10.96 -11.83 -22.00
CA SER A 92 10.54 -12.85 -22.96
C SER A 92 9.38 -12.40 -23.87
N ILE A 93 8.45 -11.59 -23.34
CA ILE A 93 7.37 -10.93 -24.08
C ILE A 93 7.97 -9.96 -25.10
N LYS A 94 8.89 -9.07 -24.68
CA LYS A 94 9.57 -8.12 -25.58
C LYS A 94 10.30 -8.83 -26.72
N GLU A 95 11.09 -9.86 -26.38
CA GLU A 95 11.86 -10.66 -27.35
C GLU A 95 10.95 -11.38 -28.35
N THR A 96 9.90 -12.07 -27.86
CA THR A 96 8.97 -12.83 -28.72
C THR A 96 8.13 -11.87 -29.59
N THR A 97 7.74 -10.72 -29.07
CA THR A 97 7.05 -9.67 -29.83
C THR A 97 7.94 -9.13 -30.95
N ALA A 98 9.22 -8.85 -30.68
CA ALA A 98 10.17 -8.41 -31.71
C ALA A 98 10.32 -9.45 -32.85
N LYS A 99 10.30 -10.76 -32.52
CA LYS A 99 10.31 -11.85 -33.51
C LYS A 99 9.05 -11.90 -34.38
N VAL A 100 7.87 -11.61 -33.80
CA VAL A 100 6.62 -11.49 -34.56
C VAL A 100 6.64 -10.26 -35.48
N CYS A 101 7.02 -9.09 -34.97
CA CYS A 101 7.07 -7.85 -35.76
C CYS A 101 8.07 -7.92 -36.93
N THR A 102 9.24 -8.51 -36.71
CA THR A 102 10.24 -8.72 -37.77
C THR A 102 9.76 -9.71 -38.83
N SER A 103 9.18 -10.85 -38.42
CA SER A 103 8.56 -11.79 -39.37
C SER A 103 7.44 -11.11 -40.19
N GLN A 104 6.56 -10.35 -39.56
CA GLN A 104 5.49 -9.61 -40.25
C GLN A 104 6.03 -8.60 -41.28
N LYS A 105 7.15 -7.92 -40.98
CA LYS A 105 7.83 -7.00 -41.90
C LYS A 105 8.48 -7.72 -43.10
N LEU A 106 9.02 -8.93 -42.87
CA LEU A 106 9.52 -9.78 -43.97
C LEU A 106 8.35 -10.28 -44.83
N CYS A 107 7.27 -10.77 -44.22
CA CYS A 107 6.07 -11.22 -44.93
C CYS A 107 5.36 -10.12 -45.74
N SER A 108 5.44 -8.83 -45.36
CA SER A 108 4.93 -7.73 -46.20
C SER A 108 5.88 -7.39 -47.35
N THR A 109 7.19 -7.53 -47.15
CA THR A 109 8.20 -7.31 -48.19
C THR A 109 8.18 -8.40 -49.26
N LEU A 110 8.10 -9.67 -48.84
CA LEU A 110 7.98 -10.83 -49.74
C LEU A 110 6.68 -10.79 -50.55
N ARG A 111 5.52 -10.52 -49.91
CA ARG A 111 4.25 -10.37 -50.64
C ARG A 111 4.28 -9.25 -51.68
N ARG A 112 4.98 -8.15 -51.42
CA ARG A 112 5.18 -7.10 -52.44
C ARG A 112 5.98 -7.65 -53.62
N LYS A 113 7.14 -8.26 -53.40
CA LYS A 113 7.94 -8.89 -54.47
C LYS A 113 7.16 -9.92 -55.28
N VAL A 114 6.38 -10.79 -54.63
CA VAL A 114 5.52 -11.76 -55.31
C VAL A 114 4.50 -11.04 -56.21
N SER A 115 3.79 -10.04 -55.67
CA SER A 115 2.84 -9.23 -56.45
C SER A 115 3.51 -8.44 -57.59
N ASP A 116 4.72 -7.94 -57.40
CA ASP A 116 5.48 -7.22 -58.43
C ASP A 116 5.81 -8.18 -59.60
N ILE A 117 6.24 -9.41 -59.31
CA ILE A 117 6.49 -10.45 -60.33
C ILE A 117 5.18 -10.86 -61.02
N GLU A 118 4.10 -11.06 -60.27
CA GLU A 118 2.78 -11.41 -60.82
C GLU A 118 2.24 -10.36 -61.80
N THR A 119 2.51 -9.08 -61.56
CA THR A 119 2.10 -7.99 -62.47
C THR A 119 3.01 -7.86 -63.70
N GLN A 120 4.27 -8.28 -63.62
CA GLN A 120 5.21 -8.25 -64.75
C GLN A 120 5.03 -9.41 -65.74
N LEU A 121 4.68 -10.60 -65.24
CA LEU A 121 4.54 -11.82 -66.06
C LEU A 121 3.60 -11.67 -67.29
N PRO A 122 2.41 -11.04 -67.19
CA PRO A 122 1.55 -10.80 -68.35
C PRO A 122 2.20 -9.96 -69.46
N ALA A 123 2.92 -8.90 -69.08
CA ALA A 123 3.59 -8.01 -70.05
C ALA A 123 4.74 -8.73 -70.78
N LEU A 124 5.49 -9.58 -70.07
CA LEU A 124 6.54 -10.42 -70.67
C LEU A 124 5.94 -11.49 -71.62
N LEU A 125 4.80 -12.08 -71.26
CA LEU A 125 4.07 -13.02 -72.13
C LEU A 125 3.56 -12.34 -73.41
N GLU A 126 3.04 -11.11 -73.30
CA GLU A 126 2.64 -10.30 -74.46
C GLU A 126 3.85 -9.94 -75.34
N ALA A 127 4.94 -9.43 -74.76
CA ALA A 127 6.17 -9.11 -75.47
C ALA A 127 6.74 -10.35 -76.21
N LYS A 128 6.70 -11.52 -75.58
CA LYS A 128 7.09 -12.80 -76.19
C LYS A 128 6.20 -13.15 -77.37
N MET A 129 4.88 -13.01 -77.24
CA MET A 129 3.92 -13.29 -78.32
C MET A 129 4.12 -12.36 -79.51
N LEU A 130 4.39 -11.07 -79.26
CA LEU A 130 4.74 -10.09 -80.29
C LEU A 130 6.07 -10.44 -80.98
N ALA A 131 7.09 -10.86 -80.24
CA ALA A 131 8.37 -11.30 -80.80
C ALA A 131 8.24 -12.53 -81.70
N VAL A 132 7.42 -13.52 -81.31
CA VAL A 132 7.09 -14.69 -82.15
C VAL A 132 6.36 -14.26 -83.43
N SER A 133 5.35 -13.39 -83.31
CA SER A 133 4.59 -12.88 -84.47
C SER A 133 5.46 -12.06 -85.42
N GLY A 134 6.42 -11.30 -84.89
CA GLY A 134 7.44 -10.56 -85.63
C GLY A 134 8.61 -11.42 -86.12
N SER A 135 8.56 -12.75 -85.99
CA SER A 135 9.62 -13.70 -86.37
C SER A 135 10.99 -13.46 -85.69
N ASN A 136 11.03 -12.73 -84.58
CA ASN A 136 12.24 -12.51 -83.79
C ASN A 136 12.39 -13.62 -82.73
N PHE A 137 12.83 -14.79 -83.19
CA PHE A 137 12.99 -15.98 -82.36
C PHE A 137 14.10 -15.86 -81.30
N GLY A 138 15.10 -14.98 -81.51
CA GLY A 138 16.12 -14.68 -80.51
C GLY A 138 15.50 -14.06 -79.27
N THR A 139 14.87 -12.88 -79.43
CA THR A 139 14.18 -12.20 -78.31
C THR A 139 13.05 -13.05 -77.71
N ALA A 140 12.33 -13.84 -78.52
CA ALA A 140 11.32 -14.77 -77.98
C ALA A 140 11.90 -15.90 -77.12
N LYS A 141 13.13 -16.36 -77.40
CA LYS A 141 13.87 -17.33 -76.57
C LYS A 141 14.32 -16.67 -75.26
N ASP A 142 14.93 -15.48 -75.34
CA ASP A 142 15.42 -14.74 -74.17
C ASP A 142 14.28 -14.45 -73.18
N LEU A 143 13.15 -13.91 -73.68
CA LEU A 143 11.93 -13.70 -72.88
C LEU A 143 11.35 -15.00 -72.30
N THR A 144 11.50 -16.14 -73.00
CA THR A 144 11.09 -17.44 -72.45
C THR A 144 11.99 -17.90 -71.30
N GLU A 145 13.25 -17.50 -71.28
CA GLU A 145 14.18 -17.80 -70.19
C GLU A 145 13.94 -16.88 -68.99
N GLU A 146 13.69 -15.59 -69.23
CA GLU A 146 13.31 -14.61 -68.20
C GLU A 146 11.99 -14.99 -67.49
N ILE A 147 10.92 -15.29 -68.25
CA ILE A 147 9.62 -15.73 -67.69
C ILE A 147 9.79 -16.96 -66.81
N ARG A 148 10.62 -17.93 -67.22
CA ARG A 148 10.90 -19.14 -66.43
C ARG A 148 11.66 -18.81 -65.15
N SER A 149 12.65 -17.93 -65.23
CA SER A 149 13.43 -17.47 -64.07
C SER A 149 12.56 -16.75 -63.05
N LEU A 150 11.72 -15.81 -63.50
CA LEU A 150 10.81 -15.05 -62.65
C LEU A 150 9.73 -15.93 -62.01
N THR A 151 9.19 -16.92 -62.75
CA THR A 151 8.24 -17.90 -62.21
C THR A 151 8.89 -18.71 -61.09
N SER A 152 10.14 -19.16 -61.28
CA SER A 152 10.89 -19.90 -60.26
C SER A 152 11.27 -19.04 -59.05
N GLU A 153 11.63 -17.76 -59.23
CA GLU A 153 11.82 -16.82 -58.11
C GLU A 153 10.50 -16.64 -57.34
N LYS A 154 9.37 -16.46 -58.04
CA LYS A 154 8.05 -16.32 -57.42
C LYS A 154 7.72 -17.52 -56.52
N GLU A 155 7.82 -18.73 -57.06
CA GLU A 155 7.56 -19.98 -56.31
C GLU A 155 8.47 -20.11 -55.07
N GLY A 156 9.75 -19.72 -55.20
CA GLY A 156 10.69 -19.69 -54.07
C GLY A 156 10.31 -18.65 -52.99
N LEU A 157 9.88 -17.46 -53.39
CA LEU A 157 9.43 -16.41 -52.48
C LEU A 157 8.11 -16.80 -51.78
N GLU A 158 7.20 -17.48 -52.47
CA GLU A 158 5.97 -18.04 -51.89
C GLU A 158 6.28 -19.16 -50.88
N GLY A 159 7.26 -20.02 -51.16
CA GLY A 159 7.78 -21.02 -50.21
C GLY A 159 8.28 -20.38 -48.91
N LEU A 160 9.19 -19.40 -49.02
CA LEU A 160 9.72 -18.66 -47.87
C LEU A 160 8.63 -17.89 -47.10
N LEU A 161 7.62 -17.36 -47.81
CA LEU A 161 6.47 -16.70 -47.19
C LEU A 161 5.65 -17.68 -46.33
N ASN A 162 5.41 -18.90 -46.82
CA ASN A 162 4.71 -19.94 -46.07
C ASN A 162 5.48 -20.37 -44.81
N GLU A 163 6.80 -20.57 -44.91
CA GLU A 163 7.66 -20.88 -43.75
C GLU A 163 7.61 -19.77 -42.68
N LEU A 164 7.75 -18.50 -43.10
CA LEU A 164 7.67 -17.35 -42.19
C LEU A 164 6.29 -17.21 -41.55
N GLN A 165 5.19 -17.52 -42.26
CA GLN A 165 3.84 -17.55 -41.69
C GLN A 165 3.70 -18.64 -40.62
N VAL A 166 4.18 -19.86 -40.87
CA VAL A 166 4.17 -20.96 -39.88
C VAL A 166 5.00 -20.61 -38.65
N LEU A 167 6.19 -20.05 -38.83
CA LEU A 167 7.04 -19.57 -37.74
C LEU A 167 6.39 -18.41 -36.96
N SER A 168 5.75 -17.48 -37.66
CA SER A 168 5.00 -16.37 -37.04
C SER A 168 3.84 -16.87 -36.19
N ALA A 169 3.01 -17.77 -36.73
CA ALA A 169 1.91 -18.38 -35.98
C ALA A 169 2.39 -19.15 -34.74
N ARG A 170 3.53 -19.85 -34.83
CA ARG A 170 4.16 -20.50 -33.67
C ARG A 170 4.62 -19.49 -32.62
N ASN A 171 5.19 -18.36 -33.03
CA ASN A 171 5.65 -17.29 -32.13
C ASN A 171 4.48 -16.53 -31.49
N ILE A 172 3.40 -16.26 -32.23
CA ILE A 172 2.17 -15.65 -31.70
C ILE A 172 1.57 -16.55 -30.60
N ARG A 173 1.39 -17.84 -30.88
CA ARG A 173 0.92 -18.82 -29.86
C ARG A 173 1.85 -18.93 -28.65
N LYS A 174 3.17 -18.71 -28.83
CA LYS A 174 4.13 -18.67 -27.71
C LYS A 174 3.94 -17.40 -26.88
N LEU A 175 3.77 -16.25 -27.53
CA LEU A 175 3.54 -14.96 -26.91
C LEU A 175 2.24 -14.94 -26.10
N GLU A 176 1.17 -15.53 -26.64
CA GLU A 176 -0.11 -15.71 -25.93
C GLU A 176 0.08 -16.45 -24.61
N ARG A 177 0.68 -17.66 -24.65
CA ARG A 177 0.96 -18.44 -23.43
C ARG A 177 1.81 -17.67 -22.41
N ILE A 178 2.88 -17.00 -22.84
CA ILE A 178 3.73 -16.21 -21.93
C ILE A 178 2.94 -15.05 -21.31
N LYS A 179 2.06 -14.38 -22.07
CA LYS A 179 1.21 -13.30 -21.56
C LYS A 179 0.19 -13.81 -20.54
N ASP A 180 -0.38 -14.99 -20.78
CA ASP A 180 -1.33 -15.61 -19.85
C ASP A 180 -0.63 -16.08 -18.55
N ASP A 181 0.60 -16.61 -18.67
CA ASP A 181 1.48 -16.93 -17.53
C ASP A 181 1.90 -15.68 -16.75
N TYR A 182 2.21 -14.57 -17.43
CA TYR A 182 2.49 -13.26 -16.82
C TYR A 182 1.28 -12.70 -16.07
N ASN A 183 0.07 -12.78 -16.65
CA ASN A 183 -1.15 -12.29 -16.02
C ASN A 183 -1.49 -13.07 -14.74
N ARG A 184 -1.32 -14.40 -14.78
CA ARG A 184 -1.49 -15.26 -13.60
C ARG A 184 -0.44 -14.95 -12.53
N LEU A 185 0.82 -14.80 -12.91
CA LEU A 185 1.90 -14.41 -12.00
C LEU A 185 1.62 -13.06 -11.32
N LYS A 186 1.05 -12.10 -12.05
CA LYS A 186 0.68 -10.79 -11.52
C LYS A 186 -0.42 -10.87 -10.47
N GLN A 187 -1.39 -11.78 -10.65
CA GLN A 187 -2.41 -12.08 -9.62
C GLN A 187 -1.80 -12.78 -8.40
N GLU A 188 -0.87 -13.73 -8.60
CA GLU A 188 -0.11 -14.36 -7.50
C GLU A 188 0.69 -13.32 -6.70
N LEU A 189 1.27 -12.33 -7.37
CA LEU A 189 2.02 -11.23 -6.75
C LEU A 189 1.10 -10.32 -5.91
N GLU A 190 -0.01 -9.85 -6.48
CA GLU A 190 -1.00 -9.01 -5.80
C GLU A 190 -1.63 -9.72 -4.58
N GLN A 191 -1.87 -11.04 -4.69
CA GLN A 191 -2.31 -11.87 -3.55
C GLN A 191 -1.22 -12.01 -2.48
N GLY A 192 0.05 -12.18 -2.87
CA GLY A 192 1.17 -12.23 -1.93
C GLY A 192 1.37 -10.90 -1.18
N GLU A 193 1.30 -9.77 -1.89
CA GLU A 193 1.45 -8.43 -1.33
C GLU A 193 0.30 -8.06 -0.40
N THR A 194 -0.95 -8.37 -0.78
CA THR A 194 -2.12 -8.17 0.09
C THR A 194 -2.10 -9.08 1.31
N ALA A 195 -1.73 -10.35 1.17
CA ALA A 195 -1.58 -11.26 2.32
C ALA A 195 -0.47 -10.78 3.28
N PHE A 196 0.68 -10.33 2.76
CA PHE A 196 1.75 -9.76 3.58
C PHE A 196 1.29 -8.50 4.33
N GLY A 197 0.58 -7.59 3.66
CA GLY A 197 -0.04 -6.44 4.30
C GLY A 197 -1.03 -6.84 5.42
N PHE A 198 -1.82 -7.89 5.18
CA PHE A 198 -2.76 -8.45 6.16
C PHE A 198 -2.09 -9.21 7.32
N CYS A 199 -0.81 -9.60 7.20
CA CYS A 199 -0.04 -10.11 8.32
C CYS A 199 0.52 -8.98 9.21
N ILE A 200 0.85 -7.83 8.63
CA ILE A 200 1.46 -6.69 9.35
C ILE A 200 0.41 -5.93 10.17
N THR A 201 -0.79 -5.70 9.63
CA THR A 201 -1.85 -4.93 10.31
C THR A 201 -2.30 -5.52 11.65
N PRO A 202 -2.60 -6.83 11.82
CA PRO A 202 -2.95 -7.38 13.12
C PRO A 202 -1.75 -7.44 14.07
N LEU A 203 -0.52 -7.59 13.56
CA LEU A 203 0.69 -7.52 14.37
C LEU A 203 0.86 -6.13 15.01
N PHE A 204 0.65 -5.07 14.22
CA PHE A 204 0.68 -3.69 14.72
C PHE A 204 -0.43 -3.44 15.76
N SER A 205 -1.65 -3.95 15.51
CA SER A 205 -2.75 -3.88 16.48
C SER A 205 -2.47 -4.66 17.77
N LEU A 206 -1.84 -5.84 17.69
CA LEU A 206 -1.44 -6.64 18.86
C LEU A 206 -0.40 -5.91 19.72
N VAL A 207 0.60 -5.30 19.09
CA VAL A 207 1.61 -4.49 19.78
C VAL A 207 0.98 -3.25 20.43
N LEU A 208 0.04 -2.56 19.76
CA LEU A 208 -0.71 -1.47 20.39
C LEU A 208 -1.55 -1.96 21.58
N LEU A 209 -2.25 -3.09 21.44
CA LEU A 209 -3.11 -3.63 22.50
C LEU A 209 -2.29 -3.97 23.75
N GLN A 210 -1.17 -4.67 23.58
CA GLN A 210 -0.24 -5.02 24.65
C GLN A 210 0.33 -3.79 25.34
N LEU A 211 0.65 -2.72 24.58
CA LEU A 211 1.07 -1.44 25.16
C LEU A 211 -0.06 -0.79 25.97
N THR A 212 -1.32 -0.85 25.52
CA THR A 212 -2.46 -0.29 26.27
C THR A 212 -2.82 -1.09 27.53
N GLU A 213 -2.76 -2.42 27.48
CA GLU A 213 -2.98 -3.29 28.65
C GLU A 213 -1.90 -3.04 29.73
N LEU A 214 -0.63 -2.91 29.33
CA LEU A 214 0.47 -2.52 30.23
C LEU A 214 0.32 -1.14 30.87
N GLN A 215 -0.38 -0.19 30.22
CA GLN A 215 -0.72 1.10 30.85
C GLN A 215 -1.89 0.95 31.83
N GLN A 216 -2.91 0.16 31.50
CA GLN A 216 -4.11 -0.04 32.32
C GLN A 216 -3.80 -0.81 33.62
N ASP A 217 -3.12 -1.96 33.54
CA ASP A 217 -2.71 -2.75 34.71
C ASP A 217 -1.89 -1.91 35.69
N LYS A 218 -1.07 -0.99 35.16
CA LYS A 218 -0.22 -0.11 35.95
C LYS A 218 -1.00 1.04 36.61
N PHE A 219 -1.99 1.60 35.93
CA PHE A 219 -2.92 2.57 36.50
C PHE A 219 -3.73 1.97 37.67
N GLU A 220 -4.23 0.75 37.51
CA GLU A 220 -4.96 0.04 38.57
C GLU A 220 -4.05 -0.34 39.75
N ALA A 221 -2.80 -0.73 39.48
CA ALA A 221 -1.81 -0.97 40.53
C ALA A 221 -1.45 0.30 41.33
N THR A 222 -1.37 1.47 40.67
CA THR A 222 -1.16 2.77 41.35
C THR A 222 -2.36 3.15 42.21
N GLN A 223 -3.60 3.03 41.71
CA GLN A 223 -4.79 3.30 42.53
C GLN A 223 -4.92 2.35 43.73
N MET A 224 -4.68 1.04 43.54
CA MET A 224 -4.66 0.08 44.66
C MET A 224 -3.64 0.47 45.75
N ARG A 225 -2.48 0.99 45.34
CA ARG A 225 -1.43 1.47 46.25
C ARG A 225 -1.85 2.74 46.99
N GLU A 226 -2.47 3.71 46.31
CA GLU A 226 -3.02 4.91 46.95
C GLU A 226 -4.14 4.58 47.95
N PHE A 227 -5.10 3.72 47.58
CA PHE A 227 -6.16 3.26 48.49
C PHE A 227 -5.59 2.53 49.72
N GLY A 228 -4.53 1.73 49.53
CA GLY A 228 -3.81 1.09 50.64
C GLY A 228 -3.19 2.10 51.61
N VAL A 229 -2.48 3.10 51.08
CA VAL A 229 -1.86 4.17 51.89
C VAL A 229 -2.92 5.01 52.62
N ILE A 230 -4.04 5.34 51.96
CA ILE A 230 -5.16 6.07 52.60
C ILE A 230 -5.75 5.25 53.76
N LEU A 231 -5.96 3.95 53.58
CA LEU A 231 -6.44 3.06 54.64
C LEU A 231 -5.46 2.93 55.82
N GLU A 232 -4.15 2.88 55.54
CA GLU A 232 -3.09 2.80 56.56
C GLU A 232 -2.97 4.10 57.38
N VAL A 233 -3.12 5.26 56.73
CA VAL A 233 -3.23 6.57 57.40
C VAL A 233 -4.51 6.66 58.25
N TYR A 234 -5.63 6.12 57.77
CA TYR A 234 -6.89 6.11 58.53
C TYR A 234 -6.83 5.17 59.76
N ALA A 235 -6.16 4.02 59.62
CA ALA A 235 -5.94 3.07 60.71
C ALA A 235 -4.97 3.61 61.77
N THR A 236 -3.94 4.36 61.38
CA THR A 236 -3.03 5.00 62.35
C THR A 236 -3.67 6.20 63.06
N SER A 237 -4.51 6.98 62.36
CA SER A 237 -5.26 8.09 62.97
C SER A 237 -6.30 7.63 64.00
N THR A 238 -7.03 6.55 63.73
CA THR A 238 -8.05 6.00 64.65
C THR A 238 -7.45 5.36 65.90
N ASN A 239 -6.27 4.74 65.80
CA ASN A 239 -5.56 4.21 66.96
C ASN A 239 -5.00 5.30 67.89
N HIS A 240 -4.71 6.50 67.38
CA HIS A 240 -4.26 7.62 68.22
C HIS A 240 -5.39 8.31 69.02
N THR A 241 -6.66 8.15 68.63
CA THR A 241 -7.80 8.71 69.38
C THR A 241 -8.25 7.91 70.61
N SER A 242 -7.61 6.78 70.94
CA SER A 242 -8.00 5.91 72.07
C SER A 242 -7.05 5.97 73.28
N LEU A 243 -6.08 6.90 73.28
CA LEU A 243 -5.03 7.01 74.30
C LEU A 243 -4.86 8.44 74.83
N ASP A 244 -5.96 9.09 75.22
CA ASP A 244 -5.87 10.24 76.14
C ASP A 244 -7.15 10.41 76.99
N SER A 245 -7.29 9.54 78.01
CA SER A 245 -8.30 9.65 79.07
C SER A 245 -7.88 8.85 80.31
N SER A 246 -6.79 9.28 80.96
CA SER A 246 -6.40 8.78 82.29
C SER A 246 -5.76 9.88 83.14
N SER A 247 -6.54 10.46 84.05
CA SER A 247 -6.01 11.06 85.27
C SER A 247 -7.10 11.38 86.30
N ALA A 248 -6.85 10.98 87.56
CA ALA A 248 -7.46 11.45 88.81
C ALA A 248 -8.98 11.11 89.05
N THR A 249 -9.45 10.88 90.29
CA THR A 249 -8.86 11.19 91.60
C THR A 249 -9.27 10.17 92.69
N THR A 250 -8.41 10.09 93.71
CA THR A 250 -8.40 9.30 94.98
C THR A 250 -9.65 9.30 95.89
N SER A 251 -9.72 8.26 96.76
CA SER A 251 -10.39 8.27 98.11
C SER A 251 -11.94 8.37 98.12
N SER A 252 -12.74 7.96 99.14
CA SER A 252 -12.64 7.15 100.39
C SER A 252 -14.08 7.08 100.98
N GLU A 253 -14.55 6.17 101.86
CA GLU A 253 -14.05 4.94 102.51
C GLU A 253 -15.23 4.13 103.12
N VAL A 254 -15.00 2.87 103.54
CA VAL A 254 -15.91 1.90 104.23
C VAL A 254 -17.04 1.27 103.42
#